data_AF-A0AAD9TPM6-F1
#
_entry.id   AF-A0AAD9TPM6-F1
#
_cell.length_a   1.000
_cell.length_b   1.000
_cell.length_c   1.000
_cell.angle_alpha   90.00
_cell.angle_beta   90.00
_cell.angle_gamma   90.00
#
_symmetry.space_group_name_H-M   'P 1'
#
loop_
_entity.id
_entity.type
_entity.pdbx_description
1 polymer ?
#
loop_
_entity_poly.entity_id
_entity_poly.type
_entity_poly.pdbx_seq_one_letter_code
_entity_poly.pdbx_strand_id
1 'polypeptide(L)'
;MKLNLRRRGINCDDKCPVCNNHKESTLHAIWECPKLKYARRLWLPRSKLCMVHFPNAIDLFYFYSNLLSIDELGIFCVTIWKVWGIRNEWVHKGKKGEVCEAVWWSRNYVDELHRARCKLSTDSRKNEGDRWRTTRARKAEN
;
A
#
# COMPACT_ATOMS: atom_id res chain seq x y z
N MET A 1 -10.51 0.57 -14.48
CA MET A 1 -9.36 0.12 -15.32
C MET A 1 -9.84 -0.16 -16.73
N LYS A 2 -9.19 0.41 -17.76
CA LYS A 2 -9.70 0.42 -19.14
C LYS A 2 -9.83 -0.97 -19.78
N LEU A 3 -8.99 -1.95 -19.42
CA LEU A 3 -9.19 -3.35 -19.84
C LEU A 3 -10.54 -3.94 -19.36
N ASN A 4 -11.00 -3.58 -18.16
CA ASN A 4 -12.31 -4.03 -17.66
C ASN A 4 -13.47 -3.33 -18.39
N LEU A 5 -13.23 -2.12 -18.93
CA LEU A 5 -14.20 -1.39 -19.74
C LEU A 5 -14.26 -1.96 -21.17
N ARG A 6 -13.10 -2.27 -21.78
CA ARG A 6 -13.04 -2.99 -23.07
C ARG A 6 -13.72 -4.36 -23.02
N ARG A 7 -13.49 -5.14 -21.95
CA ARG A 7 -14.20 -6.43 -21.74
C ARG A 7 -15.72 -6.27 -21.66
N ARG A 8 -16.20 -5.07 -21.36
CA ARG A 8 -17.63 -4.69 -21.32
C ARG A 8 -18.09 -3.98 -22.60
N GLY A 9 -17.32 -4.05 -23.69
CA GLY A 9 -17.71 -3.51 -25.01
C GLY A 9 -17.45 -2.02 -25.20
N ILE A 10 -16.84 -1.33 -24.23
CA ILE A 10 -16.53 0.11 -24.35
C ILE A 10 -15.22 0.26 -25.14
N ASN A 11 -15.29 0.87 -26.32
CA ASN A 11 -14.12 1.11 -27.16
C ASN A 11 -13.24 2.19 -26.51
N CYS A 12 -12.22 1.76 -25.77
CA CYS A 12 -11.28 2.63 -25.08
C CYS A 12 -9.86 2.15 -25.35
N ASP A 13 -8.90 3.06 -25.47
CA ASP A 13 -7.49 2.69 -25.62
C ASP A 13 -7.07 1.75 -24.47
N ASP A 14 -6.52 0.58 -24.80
CA ASP A 14 -6.01 -0.39 -23.83
C ASP A 14 -4.63 -0.03 -23.36
N LYS A 15 -3.97 0.95 -23.96
CA LYS A 15 -2.66 1.39 -23.51
C LYS A 15 -2.74 2.05 -22.14
N CYS A 16 -1.70 1.81 -21.37
CA CYS A 16 -1.42 2.46 -20.11
C CYS A 16 -1.41 3.98 -20.31
N PRO A 17 -2.33 4.74 -19.68
CA PRO A 17 -2.38 6.20 -19.84
C PRO A 17 -1.14 6.89 -19.27
N VAL A 18 -0.31 6.15 -18.53
CA VAL A 18 0.89 6.65 -17.86
C VAL A 18 2.16 6.42 -18.70
N CYS A 19 2.35 5.23 -19.26
CA CYS A 19 3.55 4.90 -20.05
C CYS A 19 3.31 4.90 -21.57
N ASN A 20 2.04 4.89 -21.99
CA ASN A 20 1.56 4.85 -23.38
C ASN A 20 2.14 3.72 -24.24
N ASN A 21 2.68 2.67 -23.62
CA ASN A 21 3.47 1.65 -24.32
C ASN A 21 2.89 0.24 -24.19
N HIS A 22 2.36 -0.13 -23.02
CA HIS A 22 1.85 -1.49 -22.77
C HIS A 22 0.35 -1.45 -22.45
N LYS A 23 -0.31 -2.62 -22.59
CA LYS A 23 -1.71 -2.78 -22.17
C LYS A 23 -1.86 -2.55 -20.67
N GLU A 24 -2.85 -1.77 -20.28
CA GLU A 24 -3.14 -1.38 -18.90
C GLU A 24 -3.86 -2.52 -18.14
N SER A 25 -3.09 -3.36 -17.46
CA SER A 25 -3.59 -4.32 -16.47
C SER A 25 -3.39 -3.81 -15.03
N THR A 26 -4.00 -4.46 -14.03
CA THR A 26 -3.81 -4.06 -12.63
C THR A 26 -2.36 -4.25 -12.24
N LEU A 27 -1.79 -5.38 -12.66
CA LEU A 27 -0.38 -5.70 -12.47
C LEU A 27 0.53 -4.66 -13.15
N HIS A 28 0.21 -4.26 -14.38
CA HIS A 28 0.95 -3.22 -15.07
C HIS A 28 0.87 -1.89 -14.32
N ALA A 29 -0.32 -1.53 -13.87
CA ALA A 29 -0.58 -0.27 -13.20
C ALA A 29 0.22 -0.12 -11.89
N ILE A 30 0.30 -1.18 -11.09
CA ILE A 30 0.92 -1.14 -9.75
C ILE A 30 2.37 -1.64 -9.71
N TRP A 31 2.77 -2.47 -10.68
CA TRP A 31 4.06 -3.14 -10.65
C TRP A 31 4.85 -2.96 -11.93
N GLU A 32 4.38 -3.42 -13.08
CA GLU A 32 5.26 -3.58 -14.26
C GLU A 32 5.57 -2.26 -14.98
N CYS A 33 4.72 -1.24 -14.84
CA CYS A 33 4.85 0.02 -15.55
C CYS A 33 6.29 0.58 -15.48
N PRO A 34 6.93 0.91 -16.62
CA PRO A 34 8.30 1.43 -16.64
C PRO A 34 8.48 2.71 -15.81
N LYS A 35 7.43 3.52 -15.69
CA LYS A 35 7.43 4.73 -14.85
C LYS A 35 7.59 4.44 -13.35
N LEU A 36 7.39 3.18 -12.93
CA LEU A 36 7.60 2.74 -11.55
C LEU A 36 9.00 2.16 -11.30
N LYS A 37 9.85 2.01 -12.32
CA LYS A 37 11.14 1.31 -12.22
C LYS A 37 12.04 1.85 -11.10
N TYR A 38 12.09 3.18 -10.94
CA TYR A 38 12.88 3.81 -9.89
C TYR A 38 12.28 3.56 -8.50
N ALA A 39 10.96 3.76 -8.35
CA ALA A 39 10.27 3.47 -7.10
C ALA A 39 10.43 2.00 -6.67
N ARG A 40 10.35 1.03 -7.59
CA ARG A 40 10.59 -0.40 -7.29
C ARG A 40 11.99 -0.67 -6.70
N ARG A 41 13.01 0.05 -7.17
CA ARG A 41 14.39 -0.08 -6.66
C ARG A 41 14.57 0.54 -5.28
N LEU A 42 13.81 1.58 -4.94
CA LEU A 42 13.81 2.21 -3.63
C LEU A 42 13.00 1.41 -2.60
N TRP A 43 11.98 0.71 -3.10
CA TRP A 43 11.01 -0.02 -2.31
C TRP A 43 11.58 -1.32 -1.74
N LEU A 44 12.28 -2.12 -2.55
CA LEU A 44 12.81 -3.42 -2.14
C LEU A 44 14.34 -3.47 -2.23
N PRO A 45 15.00 -4.15 -1.28
CA PRO A 45 16.41 -4.50 -1.43
C PRO A 45 16.61 -5.24 -2.76
N ARG A 46 17.75 -5.00 -3.41
CA ARG A 46 18.04 -5.62 -4.70
C ARG A 46 18.01 -7.16 -4.65
N SER A 47 18.35 -7.74 -3.50
CA SER A 47 18.28 -9.18 -3.23
C SER A 47 16.84 -9.74 -3.23
N LYS A 48 15.84 -8.91 -2.95
CA LYS A 48 14.41 -9.28 -2.91
C LYS A 48 13.64 -8.79 -4.14
N LEU A 49 14.29 -8.04 -5.03
CA LEU A 49 13.68 -7.57 -6.26
C LEU A 49 13.67 -8.71 -7.28
N CYS A 50 12.53 -9.40 -7.36
CA CYS A 50 12.35 -10.50 -8.29
C CYS A 50 12.02 -9.95 -9.69
N MET A 51 12.73 -10.44 -10.71
CA MET A 51 12.44 -10.14 -12.13
C MET A 51 11.53 -11.20 -12.77
N VAL A 52 10.88 -12.04 -11.96
CA VAL A 52 9.93 -13.05 -12.43
C VAL A 52 8.66 -12.36 -12.91
N HIS A 53 8.09 -12.90 -13.98
CA HIS A 53 6.81 -12.44 -14.51
C HIS A 53 5.67 -12.99 -13.65
N PHE A 54 4.78 -12.12 -13.18
CA PHE A 54 3.59 -12.52 -12.43
C PHE A 54 2.39 -12.61 -13.38
N PRO A 55 1.53 -13.63 -13.30
CA PRO A 55 0.34 -13.71 -14.15
C PRO A 55 -0.66 -12.58 -13.85
N ASN A 56 -0.82 -12.20 -12.59
CA ASN A 56 -1.68 -11.11 -12.16
C ASN A 56 -1.21 -10.46 -10.85
N ALA A 57 -1.94 -9.44 -10.39
CA ALA A 57 -1.61 -8.68 -9.18
C ALA A 57 -1.75 -9.48 -7.87
N ILE A 58 -2.60 -10.53 -7.86
CA ILE A 58 -2.78 -11.40 -6.68
C ILE A 58 -1.56 -12.29 -6.53
N ASP A 59 -1.04 -12.87 -7.61
CA ASP A 59 0.17 -13.70 -7.56
C ASP A 59 1.40 -12.90 -7.11
N LEU A 60 1.51 -11.65 -7.57
CA LEU A 60 2.52 -10.70 -7.09
C LEU A 60 2.42 -10.52 -5.57
N PHE A 61 1.21 -10.27 -5.07
CA PHE A 61 0.98 -10.04 -3.64
C PHE A 61 1.27 -11.29 -2.83
N TYR A 62 0.81 -12.45 -3.29
CA TYR A 62 1.07 -13.74 -2.64
C TYR A 62 2.57 -14.01 -2.54
N PHE A 63 3.32 -13.82 -3.63
CA PHE A 63 4.77 -14.00 -3.62
C PHE A 63 5.45 -13.09 -2.58
N TYR A 64 5.15 -11.79 -2.60
CA TYR A 64 5.79 -10.85 -1.67
C TYR A 64 5.33 -11.03 -0.22
N SER A 65 4.11 -11.50 0.02
CA SER A 65 3.64 -11.82 1.38
C SER A 65 4.39 -12.98 2.02
N ASN A 66 4.92 -13.91 1.23
CA ASN A 66 5.74 -15.03 1.72
C ASN A 66 7.24 -14.68 1.81
N LEU A 67 7.70 -13.64 1.10
CA LEU A 67 9.12 -13.26 1.04
C LEU A 67 9.49 -12.15 2.05
N LEU A 68 8.58 -11.23 2.34
CA LEU A 68 8.83 -10.04 3.14
C LEU A 68 8.51 -10.27 4.61
N SER A 69 9.24 -9.58 5.51
CA SER A 69 8.81 -9.47 6.90
C SER A 69 7.48 -8.70 7.01
N ILE A 70 6.81 -8.77 8.15
CA ILE A 70 5.53 -8.06 8.33
C ILE A 70 5.67 -6.54 8.18
N ASP A 71 6.80 -5.97 8.62
CA ASP A 71 7.07 -4.53 8.49
C ASP A 71 7.35 -4.14 7.04
N GLU A 72 8.17 -4.96 6.34
CA GLU A 72 8.44 -4.78 4.91
C GLU A 72 7.17 -4.92 4.06
N LEU A 73 6.31 -5.89 4.41
CA LEU A 73 5.02 -6.11 3.77
C LEU A 73 4.07 -4.94 4.03
N GLY A 74 4.08 -4.35 5.22
CA GLY A 74 3.33 -3.14 5.53
C GLY A 74 3.72 -1.97 4.62
N ILE A 75 5.02 -1.70 4.51
CA ILE A 75 5.56 -0.69 3.59
C ILE A 75 5.17 -1.03 2.14
N PHE A 76 5.18 -2.32 1.78
CA PHE A 76 4.76 -2.80 0.46
C PHE A 76 3.30 -2.49 0.15
N CYS A 77 2.38 -2.86 1.03
CA CYS A 77 0.95 -2.57 0.86
C CYS A 77 0.68 -1.06 0.72
N VAL A 78 1.28 -0.25 1.60
CA VAL A 78 1.09 1.21 1.60
C VAL A 78 1.69 1.83 0.33
N THR A 79 2.84 1.34 -0.14
CA THR A 79 3.46 1.82 -1.39
C THR A 79 2.60 1.51 -2.59
N ILE A 80 2.05 0.29 -2.73
CA ILE A 80 1.09 -0.04 -3.81
C ILE A 80 -0.09 0.92 -3.79
N TRP A 81 -0.67 1.13 -2.62
CA TRP A 81 -1.82 2.00 -2.46
C TRP A 81 -1.49 3.45 -2.84
N LYS A 82 -0.33 3.97 -2.41
CA LYS A 82 0.12 5.32 -2.75
C LYS A 82 0.40 5.47 -4.25
N VAL A 83 1.06 4.49 -4.87
CA VAL A 83 1.31 4.45 -6.32
C VAL A 83 -0.01 4.46 -7.09
N TRP A 84 -0.98 3.65 -6.66
CA TRP A 84 -2.32 3.64 -7.25
C TRP A 84 -2.99 5.02 -7.13
N GLY A 85 -2.90 5.66 -5.96
CA GLY A 85 -3.39 7.01 -5.72
C GLY A 85 -2.77 8.04 -6.68
N ILE A 86 -1.43 8.08 -6.76
CA ILE A 86 -0.69 8.97 -7.67
C ILE A 86 -1.14 8.75 -9.12
N ARG A 87 -1.26 7.49 -9.55
CA ARG A 87 -1.76 7.17 -10.89
C ARG A 87 -3.18 7.66 -11.13
N ASN A 88 -4.08 7.51 -10.16
CA ASN A 88 -5.44 8.02 -10.30
C ASN A 88 -5.45 9.54 -10.45
N GLU A 89 -4.55 10.27 -9.77
CA GLU A 89 -4.41 11.71 -9.98
C GLU A 89 -3.90 12.05 -11.38
N TRP A 90 -2.96 11.28 -11.92
CA TRP A 90 -2.46 11.48 -13.28
C TRP A 90 -3.57 11.26 -14.31
N VAL A 91 -4.32 10.16 -14.16
CA VAL A 91 -5.32 9.73 -15.13
C VAL A 91 -6.59 10.58 -15.08
N HIS A 92 -7.04 10.99 -13.88
CA HIS A 92 -8.34 11.64 -13.71
C HIS A 92 -8.26 13.14 -13.45
N LYS A 93 -7.12 13.65 -12.95
CA LYS A 93 -6.97 15.06 -12.55
C LYS A 93 -5.90 15.79 -13.37
N GLY A 94 -5.18 15.10 -14.25
CA GLY A 94 -4.08 15.67 -15.04
C GLY A 94 -2.89 16.16 -14.20
N LYS A 95 -2.85 15.83 -12.90
CA LYS A 95 -1.76 16.23 -12.01
C LYS A 95 -0.54 15.34 -12.23
N LYS A 96 0.67 15.88 -12.09
CA LYS A 96 1.92 15.11 -12.13
C LYS A 96 2.54 15.06 -10.74
N GLY A 97 2.16 14.07 -9.94
CA GLY A 97 2.92 13.69 -8.74
C GLY A 97 4.19 12.91 -9.10
N GLU A 98 5.13 12.74 -8.18
CA GLU A 98 6.31 11.88 -8.39
C GLU A 98 6.16 10.54 -7.68
N VAL A 99 6.35 9.45 -8.43
CA VAL A 99 6.24 8.08 -7.89
C VAL A 99 7.39 7.76 -6.93
N CYS A 100 8.56 8.38 -7.13
CA CYS A 100 9.75 8.14 -6.28
C CYS A 100 9.48 8.49 -4.81
N GLU A 101 8.71 9.55 -4.57
CA GLU A 101 8.30 9.99 -3.23
C GLU A 101 7.35 9.00 -2.53
N ALA A 102 6.71 8.08 -3.28
CA ALA A 102 5.76 7.14 -2.71
C ALA A 102 6.40 6.23 -1.66
N VAL A 103 7.66 5.82 -1.84
CA VAL A 103 8.34 4.90 -0.91
C VAL A 103 8.67 5.61 0.39
N TRP A 104 9.28 6.79 0.32
CA TRP A 104 9.62 7.58 1.51
C TRP A 104 8.37 7.95 2.30
N TRP A 105 7.33 8.42 1.59
CA TRP A 105 6.03 8.71 2.18
C TRP A 105 5.43 7.48 2.88
N SER A 106 5.52 6.31 2.25
CA SER A 106 4.96 5.07 2.81
C SER A 106 5.67 4.64 4.09
N ARG A 107 7.00 4.81 4.19
CA ARG A 107 7.75 4.52 5.42
C ARG A 107 7.29 5.39 6.57
N ASN A 108 7.25 6.71 6.36
CA ASN A 108 6.78 7.66 7.38
C ASN A 108 5.33 7.37 7.81
N TYR A 109 4.47 7.04 6.85
CA TYR A 109 3.08 6.73 7.11
C TYR A 109 2.92 5.44 7.95
N VAL A 110 3.66 4.38 7.62
CA VAL A 110 3.66 3.14 8.39
C VAL A 110 4.19 3.37 9.81
N ASP A 111 5.25 4.15 9.98
CA ASP A 111 5.78 4.52 11.29
C ASP A 111 4.75 5.29 12.13
N GLU A 112 4.06 6.25 11.53
CA GLU A 112 2.99 7.00 12.17
C GLU A 112 1.84 6.08 12.61
N LEU A 113 1.41 5.16 11.74
CA LEU A 113 0.39 4.17 12.05
C LEU A 113 0.81 3.26 13.21
N HIS A 114 2.06 2.78 13.23
CA HIS A 114 2.56 1.98 14.33
C HIS A 114 2.55 2.77 15.65
N ARG A 115 3.01 4.03 15.64
CA ARG A 115 2.98 4.89 16.83
C ARG A 115 1.55 5.14 17.32
N ALA A 116 0.62 5.42 16.41
CA ALA A 116 -0.79 5.62 16.75
C ALA A 116 -1.40 4.35 17.36
N ARG A 117 -1.12 3.18 16.78
CA ARG A 117 -1.59 1.89 17.31
C ARG A 117 -1.01 1.57 18.68
N CYS A 118 0.27 1.89 18.92
CA CYS A 118 0.89 1.75 20.24
C CYS A 118 0.17 2.61 21.29
N LYS A 119 -0.10 3.89 20.98
CA LYS A 119 -0.83 4.80 21.88
C LYS A 119 -2.20 4.26 22.26
N LEU A 120 -2.98 3.81 21.29
CA LEU A 120 -4.30 3.21 21.53
C LEU A 120 -4.20 1.97 22.43
N SER A 121 -3.21 1.10 22.20
CA SER A 121 -3.01 -0.10 23.03
C SER A 121 -2.62 0.20 24.48
N THR A 122 -1.91 1.32 24.72
CA THR A 122 -1.54 1.75 26.07
C THR A 122 -2.71 2.43 26.78
N ASP A 123 -3.53 3.18 26.04
CA ASP A 123 -4.69 3.88 26.59
C ASP A 123 -5.80 2.89 26.98
N SER A 124 -6.07 1.86 26.16
CA SER A 124 -6.98 0.77 26.54
C SER A 124 -6.56 0.05 27.82
N ARG A 125 -5.25 -0.23 27.99
CA ARG A 125 -4.73 -0.88 29.20
C ARG A 125 -4.82 0.01 30.46
N LYS A 126 -4.60 1.32 30.32
CA LYS A 126 -4.79 2.28 31.42
C LYS A 126 -6.26 2.35 31.82
N ASN A 127 -7.16 2.48 30.84
CA ASN A 127 -8.61 2.54 31.08
C ASN A 127 -9.16 1.26 31.74
N GLU A 128 -8.66 0.08 31.39
CA GLU A 128 -8.98 -1.16 32.11
C GLU A 128 -8.43 -1.16 33.53
N GLY A 129 -7.17 -0.78 33.73
CA GLY A 129 -6.55 -0.68 35.06
C GLY A 129 -7.29 0.29 36.00
N ASP A 130 -7.71 1.45 35.50
CA ASP A 130 -8.45 2.46 36.25
C ASP A 130 -9.90 2.00 36.53
N ARG A 131 -10.53 1.28 35.59
CA ARG A 131 -11.83 0.63 35.81
C ARG A 131 -11.75 -0.40 36.94
N TRP A 132 -10.74 -1.26 36.97
CA TRP A 132 -10.60 -2.24 38.07
C TRP A 132 -10.29 -1.58 39.41
N ARG A 133 -9.53 -0.48 39.41
CA ARG A 133 -9.15 0.26 40.63
C ARG A 133 -10.35 1.01 41.25
N THR A 134 -11.17 1.65 40.41
CA THR A 134 -12.43 2.31 40.84
C THR A 134 -13.49 1.32 41.32
N THR A 135 -13.54 0.11 40.75
CA THR A 135 -14.45 -0.96 41.18
C THR A 135 -14.07 -1.55 42.54
N ARG A 136 -12.78 -1.59 42.89
CA ARG A 136 -12.30 -2.01 44.23
C ARG A 136 -12.54 -0.96 45.31
N ALA A 137 -12.35 0.32 45.00
CA ALA A 137 -12.60 1.41 45.96
C ALA A 137 -14.06 1.41 46.45
N ARG A 138 -15.04 1.21 45.55
CA ARG A 138 -16.47 1.13 45.89
C ARG A 138 -16.87 -0.10 46.72
N LYS A 139 -16.03 -1.14 46.81
CA LYS A 139 -16.30 -2.33 47.64
C LYS A 139 -15.68 -2.25 49.04
N ALA A 140 -14.86 -1.24 49.31
CA ALA A 140 -14.23 -1.04 50.63
C ALA A 140 -14.98 -0.03 51.51
N GLU A 141 -16.06 0.57 51.00
CA GLU A 141 -16.89 1.58 51.68
C GLU A 141 -18.26 1.05 52.15
N ASN A 142 -18.50 -0.27 52.06
CA ASN A 142 -19.71 -0.95 52.56
C ASN A 142 -19.36 -2.06 53.55
#